data_AF-A0A2G2LGY1-F1
#
_entry.id   AF-A0A2G2LGY1-F1
#
_cell.length_a   1.000
_cell.length_b   1.000
_cell.length_c   1.000
_cell.angle_alpha   90.00
_cell.angle_beta   90.00
_cell.angle_gamma   90.00
#
_symmetry.space_group_name_H-M   'P 1'
#
loop_
_entity.id
_entity.type
_entity.pdbx_description
1 polymer ?
#
loop_
_entity_poly.entity_id
_entity_poly.type
_entity_poly.pdbx_seq_one_letter_code
_entity_poly.pdbx_strand_id
1 'polypeptide(L)'
;MNNKPVNNDTTPKISDEGVDCVDGVGNPTIIKRVDHPELGYYIQTESRPHGTYDVAYSLIDDGYIGDETWVKMLITDRGILPQRIYTDGDGVVCSIGKSTTDGKWYGWSHRSIYGFEIRSEVKWGDCAYMPANAEEFGQAYMEFFTDKEWNINQKYEVNVAWNDERVKYPDEERGPVGVYITADYTNDVPNKKLRGTQYTTWWPYPEKWGKGAWVAETEEDAKQMAIDFADSVS
;
A
#
# COMPACT_ATOMS: atom_id res chain seq x y z
N MET A 1 -22.13 59.54 -12.03
CA MET A 1 -21.98 58.15 -12.52
C MET A 1 -21.60 57.32 -11.31
N ASN A 2 -22.52 56.47 -10.83
CA ASN A 2 -22.38 55.71 -9.59
C ASN A 2 -21.62 54.41 -9.84
N ASN A 3 -20.45 54.25 -9.21
CA ASN A 3 -19.77 52.96 -9.13
C ASN A 3 -20.28 52.20 -7.90
N LYS A 4 -20.96 51.08 -8.13
CA LYS A 4 -21.23 50.07 -7.08
C LYS A 4 -20.00 49.18 -6.90
N PRO A 5 -19.68 48.73 -5.68
CA PRO A 5 -18.64 47.73 -5.47
C PRO A 5 -19.15 46.34 -5.85
N VAL A 6 -18.28 45.56 -6.51
CA VAL A 6 -18.47 44.14 -6.82
C VAL A 6 -18.11 43.35 -5.57
N ASN A 7 -19.07 42.61 -5.02
CA ASN A 7 -18.88 41.73 -3.89
C ASN A 7 -18.49 40.35 -4.43
N ASN A 8 -17.24 39.92 -4.22
CA ASN A 8 -16.79 38.56 -4.51
C ASN A 8 -17.06 37.70 -3.27
N ASP A 9 -18.27 37.17 -3.20
CA ASP A 9 -18.67 36.19 -2.20
C ASP A 9 -18.22 34.80 -2.68
N THR A 10 -17.06 34.34 -2.20
CA THR A 10 -16.51 32.99 -2.47
C THR A 10 -16.99 32.01 -1.41
N THR A 11 -18.30 31.90 -1.21
CA THR A 11 -18.89 30.85 -0.38
C THR A 11 -18.90 29.54 -1.18
N PRO A 12 -18.36 28.42 -0.65
CA PRO A 12 -18.42 27.13 -1.32
C PRO A 12 -19.87 26.69 -1.50
N LYS A 13 -20.21 26.22 -2.71
CA LYS A 13 -21.54 25.68 -3.01
C LYS A 13 -21.70 24.34 -2.30
N ILE A 14 -22.61 24.29 -1.33
CA ILE A 14 -23.10 23.05 -0.73
C ILE A 14 -24.13 22.49 -1.72
N SER A 15 -23.87 21.30 -2.29
CA SER A 15 -24.86 20.55 -3.06
C SER A 15 -25.57 19.57 -2.14
N ASP A 16 -26.81 19.89 -1.77
CA ASP A 16 -27.73 18.99 -1.07
C ASP A 16 -28.33 17.99 -2.07
N GLU A 17 -27.68 16.85 -2.28
CA GLU A 17 -28.31 15.67 -2.88
C GLU A 17 -28.30 14.54 -1.83
N GLY A 18 -29.40 14.46 -1.06
CA GLY A 18 -29.64 13.39 -0.11
C GLY A 18 -30.04 12.11 -0.84
N VAL A 19 -29.25 11.05 -0.70
CA VAL A 19 -29.57 9.70 -1.15
C VAL A 19 -29.85 8.84 0.09
N ASP A 20 -31.12 8.53 0.31
CA ASP A 20 -31.58 7.53 1.28
C ASP A 20 -31.46 6.13 0.66
N CYS A 21 -30.61 5.26 1.21
CA CYS A 21 -30.70 3.81 1.09
C CYS A 21 -30.19 3.16 2.38
N VAL A 22 -31.04 2.35 3.03
CA VAL A 22 -30.75 1.62 4.26
C VAL A 22 -30.63 0.14 3.89
N ASP A 23 -29.39 -0.31 3.78
CA ASP A 23 -29.05 -1.70 3.51
C ASP A 23 -28.30 -2.18 4.74
N GLY A 24 -28.74 -3.28 5.37
CA GLY A 24 -28.23 -3.80 6.65
C GLY A 24 -26.77 -4.27 6.69
N VAL A 25 -25.94 -3.78 5.76
CA VAL A 25 -24.48 -3.77 5.76
C VAL A 25 -24.11 -2.28 5.69
N GLY A 26 -24.33 -1.55 6.79
CA GLY A 26 -24.58 -0.11 6.80
C GLY A 26 -23.53 0.73 6.08
N ASN A 27 -23.77 1.00 4.80
CA ASN A 27 -23.03 1.99 4.05
C ASN A 27 -23.19 3.35 4.77
N PRO A 28 -22.12 4.15 4.86
CA PRO A 28 -22.19 5.44 5.53
C PRO A 28 -23.23 6.34 4.86
N THR A 29 -24.07 6.99 5.66
CA THR A 29 -24.94 8.07 5.15
C THR A 29 -24.10 9.33 5.02
N ILE A 30 -24.02 9.89 3.82
CA ILE A 30 -23.32 11.14 3.56
C ILE A 30 -24.16 12.30 4.12
N ILE A 31 -23.61 13.03 5.07
CA ILE A 31 -24.25 14.20 5.70
C ILE A 31 -23.86 15.48 4.97
N LYS A 32 -22.57 15.61 4.63
CA LYS A 32 -22.01 16.84 4.07
C LYS A 32 -20.76 16.51 3.26
N ARG A 33 -20.52 17.28 2.20
CA ARG A 33 -19.27 17.30 1.43
C ARG A 33 -18.73 18.73 1.34
N VAL A 34 -17.42 18.88 1.50
CA VAL A 34 -16.69 20.16 1.36
C VAL A 34 -15.46 19.93 0.49
N ASP A 35 -15.45 20.57 -0.68
CA ASP A 35 -14.37 20.41 -1.65
C ASP A 35 -13.26 21.46 -1.42
N HIS A 36 -12.01 21.01 -1.54
CA HIS A 36 -10.80 21.82 -1.51
C HIS A 36 -10.04 21.63 -2.83
N PRO A 37 -10.59 22.10 -3.97
CA PRO A 37 -10.03 21.84 -5.30
C PRO A 37 -8.62 22.37 -5.49
N GLU A 38 -8.26 23.45 -4.79
CA GLU A 38 -6.91 24.01 -4.78
C GLU A 38 -5.87 23.12 -4.06
N LEU A 39 -6.34 22.22 -3.19
CA LEU A 39 -5.52 21.25 -2.46
C LEU A 39 -5.70 19.80 -2.95
N GLY A 40 -6.63 19.55 -3.87
CA GLY A 40 -6.81 18.25 -4.52
C GLY A 40 -7.55 17.20 -3.67
N TYR A 41 -8.33 17.59 -2.67
CA TYR A 41 -9.14 16.67 -1.86
C TYR A 41 -10.52 17.25 -1.51
N TYR A 42 -11.41 16.41 -0.98
CA TYR A 42 -12.64 16.84 -0.33
C TYR A 42 -12.82 16.11 1.00
N ILE A 43 -13.54 16.75 1.93
CA ILE A 43 -13.97 16.14 3.20
C ILE A 43 -15.44 15.76 3.09
N GLN A 44 -15.75 14.53 3.48
CA GLN A 44 -17.10 14.00 3.59
C GLN A 44 -17.40 13.67 5.05
N THR A 45 -18.45 14.29 5.58
CA THR A 45 -19.00 13.95 6.89
C THR A 45 -19.95 12.78 6.73
N GLU A 46 -19.65 11.65 7.38
CA GLU A 46 -20.36 10.39 7.25
C GLU A 46 -21.00 9.97 8.57
N SER A 47 -22.27 9.54 8.53
CA SER A 47 -22.91 8.85 9.65
C SER A 47 -22.64 7.35 9.56
N ARG A 48 -22.09 6.77 10.64
CA ARG A 48 -21.85 5.34 10.82
C ARG A 48 -22.50 4.86 12.13
N PRO A 49 -22.65 3.54 12.37
CA PRO A 49 -23.30 3.03 13.60
C PRO A 49 -22.72 3.54 14.92
N HIS A 50 -21.46 4.00 14.91
CA HIS A 50 -20.74 4.49 16.08
C HIS A 50 -20.56 6.01 16.12
N GLY A 51 -21.26 6.77 15.26
CA GLY A 51 -21.23 8.23 15.27
C GLY A 51 -20.92 8.83 13.90
N THR A 52 -20.58 10.12 13.92
CA THR A 52 -20.28 10.89 12.72
C THR A 52 -18.77 11.08 12.58
N TYR A 53 -18.25 10.90 11.37
CA TYR A 53 -16.82 10.95 11.07
C TYR A 53 -16.58 11.88 9.89
N ASP A 54 -15.59 12.76 10.00
CA ASP A 54 -15.07 13.50 8.85
C ASP A 54 -13.95 12.69 8.20
N VAL A 55 -14.13 12.40 6.91
CA VAL A 55 -13.25 11.54 6.13
C VAL A 55 -12.79 12.30 4.89
N ALA A 56 -11.50 12.22 4.59
CA ALA A 56 -10.93 12.85 3.41
C ALA A 56 -10.79 11.87 2.25
N TYR A 57 -11.07 12.39 1.05
CA TYR A 57 -10.98 11.66 -0.21
C TYR A 57 -10.25 12.49 -1.26
N SER A 58 -9.53 11.82 -2.16
CA SER A 58 -8.81 12.45 -3.25
C SER A 58 -9.77 12.95 -4.33
N LEU A 59 -9.55 14.15 -4.86
CA LEU A 59 -10.27 14.63 -6.04
C LEU A 59 -9.75 14.03 -7.35
N ILE A 60 -8.66 13.26 -7.31
CA ILE A 60 -8.09 12.62 -8.52
C ILE A 60 -8.88 11.37 -8.90
N ASP A 61 -9.20 10.54 -7.92
CA ASP A 61 -9.78 9.21 -8.15
C ASP A 61 -10.77 8.77 -7.07
N ASP A 62 -11.28 9.70 -6.24
CA ASP A 62 -12.17 9.43 -5.10
C ASP A 62 -11.61 8.42 -4.09
N GLY A 63 -10.29 8.23 -4.05
CA GLY A 63 -9.63 7.36 -3.07
C GLY A 63 -9.66 7.93 -1.66
N TYR A 64 -9.92 7.08 -0.67
CA TYR A 64 -9.86 7.37 0.76
C TYR A 64 -8.43 7.74 1.18
N ILE A 65 -8.27 8.94 1.74
CA ILE A 65 -6.97 9.45 2.22
C ILE A 65 -6.78 9.12 3.70
N GLY A 66 -7.84 9.23 4.49
CA GLY A 66 -7.77 9.19 5.95
C GLY A 66 -8.63 10.26 6.60
N ASP A 67 -8.19 10.74 7.75
CA ASP A 67 -8.78 11.87 8.47
C ASP A 67 -8.02 13.19 8.18
N GLU A 68 -8.39 14.26 8.89
CA GLU A 68 -7.72 15.56 8.79
C GLU A 68 -6.22 15.50 9.15
N THR A 69 -5.81 14.57 10.02
CA THR A 69 -4.40 14.36 10.38
C THR A 69 -3.61 13.86 9.16
N TRP A 70 -4.17 12.90 8.43
CA TRP A 70 -3.57 12.40 7.18
C TRP A 70 -3.53 13.47 6.09
N VAL A 71 -4.62 14.24 5.93
CA VAL A 71 -4.65 15.39 5.00
C VAL A 71 -3.53 16.37 5.30
N LYS A 72 -3.41 16.79 6.57
CA LYS A 72 -2.35 17.73 6.97
C LYS A 72 -0.97 17.15 6.66
N MET A 73 -0.71 15.89 7.03
CA MET A 73 0.60 15.26 6.87
C MET A 73 1.00 15.08 5.39
N LEU A 74 0.07 14.62 4.55
CA LEU A 74 0.33 14.30 3.15
C LEU A 74 0.25 15.54 2.26
N ILE A 75 -0.84 16.29 2.36
CA ILE A 75 -1.15 17.37 1.42
C ILE A 75 -0.50 18.67 1.90
N THR A 76 -0.77 19.11 3.13
CA THR A 76 -0.27 20.42 3.60
C THR A 76 1.23 20.41 3.88
N ASP A 77 1.72 19.40 4.61
CA ASP A 77 3.11 19.37 5.06
C ASP A 77 4.08 18.87 3.97
N ARG A 78 3.60 18.06 3.01
CA ARG A 78 4.45 17.44 1.97
C ARG A 78 4.05 17.75 0.53
N GLY A 79 2.90 18.41 0.31
CA GLY A 79 2.41 18.75 -1.03
C GLY A 79 1.98 17.55 -1.88
N ILE A 80 1.78 16.37 -1.27
CA ILE A 80 1.45 15.12 -1.97
C ILE A 80 -0.01 15.16 -2.39
N LEU A 81 -0.28 14.85 -3.66
CA LEU A 81 -1.63 14.64 -4.19
C LEU A 81 -1.98 13.15 -4.15
N PRO A 82 -2.77 12.67 -3.16
CA PRO A 82 -2.95 11.25 -2.93
C PRO A 82 -3.78 10.56 -4.02
N GLN A 83 -3.41 9.33 -4.34
CA GLN A 83 -3.99 8.47 -5.38
C GLN A 83 -3.96 7.01 -4.93
N ARG A 84 -4.91 6.23 -5.42
CA ARG A 84 -4.93 4.78 -5.26
C ARG A 84 -3.89 4.13 -6.16
N ILE A 85 -3.35 3.00 -5.73
CA ILE A 85 -2.52 2.14 -6.57
C ILE A 85 -3.40 1.37 -7.55
N TYR A 86 -4.49 0.80 -7.04
CA TYR A 86 -5.41 -0.05 -7.78
C TYR A 86 -6.75 0.66 -7.95
N THR A 87 -7.17 0.90 -9.20
CA THR A 87 -8.47 1.51 -9.53
C THR A 87 -9.59 0.49 -9.67
N ASP A 88 -9.22 -0.78 -9.89
CA ASP A 88 -10.12 -1.86 -10.28
C ASP A 88 -10.26 -2.85 -9.11
N GLY A 89 -11.00 -2.49 -8.05
CA GLY A 89 -11.26 -3.37 -6.90
C GLY A 89 -11.60 -2.66 -5.58
N ASP A 90 -11.57 -3.43 -4.48
CA ASP A 90 -11.87 -2.99 -3.09
C ASP A 90 -10.80 -2.05 -2.48
N GLY A 91 -9.73 -1.78 -3.22
CA GLY A 91 -8.68 -0.85 -2.82
C GLY A 91 -9.21 0.58 -2.83
N VAL A 92 -9.79 1.02 -1.71
CA VAL A 92 -10.28 2.39 -1.55
C VAL A 92 -9.20 3.34 -1.07
N VAL A 93 -8.13 2.85 -0.46
CA VAL A 93 -7.14 3.70 0.23
C VAL A 93 -6.08 4.24 -0.73
N CYS A 94 -5.83 5.54 -0.67
CA CYS A 94 -4.69 6.16 -1.33
C CYS A 94 -3.40 5.76 -0.61
N SER A 95 -2.43 5.26 -1.38
CA SER A 95 -1.12 4.83 -0.87
C SER A 95 0.05 5.37 -1.69
N ILE A 96 -0.23 6.15 -2.75
CA ILE A 96 0.79 6.83 -3.56
C ILE A 96 0.36 8.25 -3.91
N GLY A 97 1.29 9.10 -4.33
CA GLY A 97 0.94 10.44 -4.81
C GLY A 97 2.15 11.26 -5.23
N LYS A 98 1.97 12.15 -6.20
CA LYS A 98 3.01 13.08 -6.64
C LYS A 98 3.00 14.33 -5.75
N SER A 99 4.16 14.73 -5.25
CA SER A 99 4.31 15.99 -4.54
C SER A 99 4.45 17.15 -5.52
N THR A 100 3.63 18.17 -5.32
CA THR A 100 3.72 19.46 -6.03
C THR A 100 4.83 20.35 -5.48
N THR A 101 5.39 20.03 -4.31
CA THR A 101 6.44 20.82 -3.65
C THR A 101 7.83 20.45 -4.15
N ASP A 102 8.14 19.16 -4.27
CA ASP A 102 9.47 18.69 -4.69
C ASP A 102 9.45 17.82 -5.96
N GLY A 103 8.28 17.55 -6.53
CA GLY A 103 8.12 16.79 -7.77
C GLY A 103 8.26 15.27 -7.62
N LYS A 104 8.48 14.76 -6.40
CA LYS A 104 8.69 13.33 -6.15
C LYS A 104 7.39 12.53 -6.16
N TRP A 105 7.49 11.25 -6.51
CA TRP A 105 6.44 10.28 -6.28
C TRP A 105 6.63 9.63 -4.91
N TYR A 106 5.64 9.77 -4.04
CA TYR A 106 5.63 9.17 -2.73
C TYR A 106 4.79 7.91 -2.70
N GLY A 107 5.28 6.90 -1.99
CA GLY A 107 4.51 5.73 -1.56
C GLY A 107 4.47 5.68 -0.04
N TRP A 108 3.37 5.20 0.54
CA TRP A 108 3.23 5.06 1.99
C TRP A 108 2.31 3.93 2.42
N SER A 109 2.42 3.60 3.70
CA SER A 109 1.46 2.81 4.45
C SER A 109 1.30 3.39 5.87
N HIS A 110 0.62 2.65 6.75
CA HIS A 110 0.55 2.98 8.17
C HIS A 110 1.92 2.99 8.88
N ARG A 111 2.97 2.37 8.30
CA ARG A 111 4.30 2.22 8.93
C ARG A 111 5.34 3.21 8.44
N SER A 112 5.23 3.67 7.19
CA SER A 112 6.32 4.42 6.55
C SER A 112 5.85 5.20 5.32
N ILE A 113 6.61 6.23 4.97
CA ILE A 113 6.44 7.04 3.77
C ILE A 113 7.82 7.33 3.15
N TYR A 114 7.95 7.19 1.83
CA TYR A 114 9.19 7.48 1.13
C TYR A 114 8.93 8.05 -0.27
N GLY A 115 9.81 8.94 -0.73
CA GLY A 115 9.69 9.68 -1.99
C GLY A 115 10.78 9.31 -2.98
N PHE A 116 10.39 9.09 -4.24
CA PHE A 116 11.23 8.69 -5.35
C PHE A 116 11.19 9.76 -6.46
N GLU A 117 12.33 9.98 -7.08
CA GLU A 117 12.53 10.86 -8.25
C GLU A 117 13.38 10.16 -9.31
N ILE A 118 13.49 10.76 -10.50
CA ILE A 118 14.43 10.33 -11.54
C ILE A 118 15.84 10.23 -10.93
N ARG A 119 16.54 9.12 -11.21
CA ARG A 119 17.82 8.66 -10.61
C ARG A 119 17.74 8.07 -9.22
N SER A 120 16.55 7.92 -8.64
CA SER A 120 16.40 7.05 -7.46
C SER A 120 16.84 5.63 -7.81
N GLU A 121 17.43 4.94 -6.86
CA GLU A 121 17.99 3.61 -7.03
C GLU A 121 17.33 2.68 -6.01
N VAL A 122 16.88 1.51 -6.48
CA VAL A 122 16.40 0.42 -5.66
C VAL A 122 17.43 -0.70 -5.70
N LYS A 123 17.83 -1.16 -4.52
CA LYS A 123 18.82 -2.23 -4.31
C LYS A 123 18.18 -3.41 -3.59
N TRP A 124 18.88 -4.53 -3.64
CA TRP A 124 18.54 -5.70 -2.85
C TRP A 124 18.40 -5.34 -1.37
N GLY A 125 17.27 -5.73 -0.76
CA GLY A 125 16.95 -5.46 0.65
C GLY A 125 16.26 -4.12 0.90
N ASP A 126 16.13 -3.24 -0.09
CA ASP A 126 15.30 -2.04 0.04
C ASP A 126 13.81 -2.42 0.06
N CYS A 127 12.98 -1.65 0.76
CA CYS A 127 11.53 -1.94 0.82
C CYS A 127 10.87 -1.86 -0.56
N ALA A 128 11.35 -1.01 -1.46
CA ALA A 128 10.86 -0.93 -2.84
C ALA A 128 11.40 -2.02 -3.77
N TYR A 129 12.23 -2.95 -3.27
CA TYR A 129 12.74 -4.07 -4.06
C TYR A 129 11.63 -5.08 -4.32
N MET A 130 11.23 -5.21 -5.58
CA MET A 130 10.32 -6.25 -6.04
C MET A 130 11.08 -7.26 -6.91
N PRO A 131 11.11 -8.56 -6.57
CA PRO A 131 11.86 -9.57 -7.31
C PRO A 131 11.50 -9.63 -8.79
N ALA A 132 12.50 -9.78 -9.67
CA ALA A 132 12.29 -9.85 -11.12
C ALA A 132 11.91 -11.26 -11.62
N ASN A 133 12.14 -12.28 -10.79
CA ASN A 133 11.97 -13.69 -11.14
C ASN A 133 11.80 -14.56 -9.89
N ALA A 134 11.51 -15.83 -10.11
CA ALA A 134 11.29 -16.84 -9.08
C ALA A 134 12.52 -17.04 -8.17
N GLU A 135 13.72 -17.01 -8.74
CA GLU A 135 14.97 -17.24 -8.02
C GLU A 135 15.25 -16.11 -7.03
N GLU A 136 15.12 -14.86 -7.48
CA GLU A 136 15.22 -13.68 -6.63
C GLU A 136 14.13 -13.66 -5.57
N PHE A 137 12.90 -14.05 -5.92
CA PHE A 137 11.80 -14.12 -4.97
C PHE A 137 12.11 -15.11 -3.85
N GLY A 138 12.60 -16.29 -4.22
CA GLY A 138 12.95 -17.31 -3.24
C GLY A 138 14.11 -16.89 -2.34
N GLN A 139 15.13 -16.22 -2.88
CA GLN A 139 16.21 -15.69 -2.07
C GLN A 139 15.74 -14.56 -1.14
N ALA A 140 14.95 -13.60 -1.63
CA ALA A 140 14.44 -12.48 -0.84
C ALA A 140 13.56 -12.97 0.33
N TYR A 141 12.66 -13.91 0.06
CA TYR A 141 11.80 -14.49 1.09
C TYR A 141 12.59 -15.37 2.07
N MET A 142 13.60 -16.13 1.62
CA MET A 142 14.47 -16.86 2.53
C MET A 142 15.17 -15.90 3.50
N GLU A 143 15.71 -14.79 3.01
CA GLU A 143 16.36 -13.77 3.85
C GLU A 143 15.38 -13.07 4.80
N PHE A 144 14.12 -12.89 4.39
CA PHE A 144 13.09 -12.30 5.25
C PHE A 144 12.63 -13.26 6.36
N PHE A 145 12.42 -14.54 6.04
CA PHE A 145 11.83 -15.52 6.96
C PHE A 145 12.84 -16.28 7.82
N THR A 146 14.13 -16.15 7.53
CA THR A 146 15.18 -16.86 8.28
C THR A 146 16.23 -15.89 8.80
N ASP A 147 16.73 -16.18 10.00
CA ASP A 147 17.81 -15.43 10.62
C ASP A 147 19.07 -16.30 10.64
N LYS A 148 20.17 -15.83 10.09
CA LYS A 148 21.44 -16.58 10.06
C LYS A 148 22.00 -16.87 11.46
N GLU A 149 21.59 -16.12 12.48
CA GLU A 149 21.94 -16.39 13.88
C GLU A 149 21.18 -17.61 14.43
N TRP A 150 19.90 -17.76 14.06
CA TRP A 150 19.00 -18.73 14.67
C TRP A 150 18.61 -19.89 13.75
N ASN A 151 18.93 -19.80 12.47
CA ASN A 151 18.58 -20.76 11.44
C ASN A 151 19.83 -21.22 10.67
N ILE A 152 19.99 -22.54 10.57
CA ILE A 152 21.03 -23.22 9.78
C ILE A 152 20.38 -24.06 8.68
N ASN A 153 21.18 -24.57 7.74
CA ASN A 153 20.72 -25.39 6.61
C ASN A 153 19.58 -24.74 5.81
N GLN A 154 19.62 -23.40 5.72
CA GLN A 154 18.62 -22.61 5.00
C GLN A 154 18.63 -23.00 3.52
N LYS A 155 17.46 -23.27 2.97
CA LYS A 155 17.26 -23.52 1.54
C LYS A 155 15.88 -23.08 1.11
N TYR A 156 15.74 -22.81 -0.17
CA TYR A 156 14.47 -22.58 -0.81
C TYR A 156 14.36 -23.39 -2.09
N GLU A 157 13.13 -23.69 -2.47
CA GLU A 157 12.78 -24.35 -3.71
C GLU A 157 11.70 -23.52 -4.42
N VAL A 158 11.96 -23.20 -5.68
CA VAL A 158 11.05 -22.42 -6.53
C VAL A 158 10.09 -23.36 -7.27
N ASN A 159 8.97 -22.80 -7.73
CA ASN A 159 7.93 -23.46 -8.52
C ASN A 159 7.26 -24.62 -7.78
N VAL A 160 7.12 -24.48 -6.46
CA VAL A 160 6.42 -25.45 -5.61
C VAL A 160 4.93 -25.10 -5.61
N ALA A 161 4.10 -26.05 -6.02
CA ALA A 161 2.65 -25.90 -6.01
C ALA A 161 2.09 -26.00 -4.57
N TRP A 162 1.00 -25.29 -4.30
CA TRP A 162 0.32 -25.32 -2.99
C TRP A 162 -0.08 -26.73 -2.52
N ASN A 163 -0.35 -27.67 -3.42
CA ASN A 163 -0.78 -29.02 -3.09
C ASN A 163 0.34 -30.07 -3.21
N ASP A 164 1.59 -29.63 -3.27
CA ASP A 164 2.74 -30.52 -3.14
C ASP A 164 2.73 -31.20 -1.76
N GLU A 165 3.13 -32.47 -1.65
CA GLU A 165 3.12 -33.23 -0.38
C GLU A 165 3.87 -32.53 0.77
N ARG A 166 4.79 -31.62 0.44
CA ARG A 166 5.53 -30.76 1.38
C ARG A 166 4.70 -29.63 1.98
N VAL A 167 3.61 -29.24 1.32
CA VAL A 167 2.67 -28.19 1.73
C VAL A 167 1.38 -28.86 2.22
N LYS A 168 1.11 -28.81 3.53
CA LYS A 168 -0.04 -29.51 4.13
C LYS A 168 -1.22 -28.56 4.34
N TYR A 169 -2.15 -28.52 3.38
CA TYR A 169 -3.48 -27.94 3.57
C TYR A 169 -4.57 -28.80 2.90
N PRO A 170 -5.76 -28.96 3.52
CA PRO A 170 -6.64 -30.09 3.24
C PRO A 170 -7.57 -30.01 2.02
N ASP A 171 -7.53 -29.00 1.16
CA ASP A 171 -8.50 -28.90 0.06
C ASP A 171 -7.86 -28.87 -1.34
N GLU A 172 -8.32 -29.83 -2.16
CA GLU A 172 -7.73 -30.34 -3.39
C GLU A 172 -8.14 -29.54 -4.62
N GLU A 173 -7.24 -28.65 -5.07
CA GLU A 173 -6.96 -28.33 -6.47
C GLU A 173 -5.46 -27.95 -6.55
N ARG A 174 -4.86 -27.99 -7.75
CA ARG A 174 -3.46 -27.56 -7.93
C ARG A 174 -3.41 -26.03 -7.76
N GLY A 175 -3.21 -25.59 -6.52
CA GLY A 175 -3.16 -24.17 -6.17
C GLY A 175 -1.94 -23.45 -6.76
N PRO A 176 -1.80 -22.14 -6.51
CA PRO A 176 -0.77 -21.32 -7.14
C PRO A 176 0.63 -21.88 -6.94
N VAL A 177 1.54 -21.52 -7.85
CA VAL A 177 2.97 -21.82 -7.71
C VAL A 177 3.64 -20.74 -6.86
N GLY A 178 4.68 -21.15 -6.14
CA GLY A 178 5.37 -20.28 -5.20
C GLY A 178 6.75 -20.78 -4.83
N VAL A 179 7.27 -20.24 -3.74
CA VAL A 179 8.51 -20.70 -3.10
C VAL A 179 8.20 -21.49 -1.84
N TYR A 180 8.91 -22.59 -1.64
CA TYR A 180 8.96 -23.32 -0.37
C TYR A 180 10.30 -23.09 0.31
N ILE A 181 10.27 -22.59 1.55
CA ILE A 181 11.47 -22.26 2.33
C ILE A 181 11.55 -23.24 3.50
N THR A 182 12.76 -23.72 3.76
CA THR A 182 13.04 -24.54 4.94
C THR A 182 14.33 -24.10 5.61
N ALA A 183 14.38 -24.19 6.92
CA ALA A 183 15.61 -24.04 7.70
C ALA A 183 15.50 -24.81 9.01
N ASP A 184 16.61 -25.14 9.64
CA ASP A 184 16.61 -25.78 10.96
C ASP A 184 16.97 -24.74 12.02
N TYR A 185 16.22 -24.71 13.12
CA TYR A 185 16.55 -23.84 14.25
C TYR A 185 17.78 -24.35 15.01
N THR A 186 18.69 -23.44 15.35
CA THR A 186 19.86 -23.76 16.17
C THR A 186 19.45 -24.12 17.60
N ASN A 187 20.34 -24.75 18.35
CA ASN A 187 20.13 -25.01 19.78
C ASN A 187 20.24 -23.74 20.64
N ASP A 188 20.70 -22.63 20.06
CA ASP A 188 20.91 -21.37 20.75
C ASP A 188 19.71 -20.43 20.66
N VAL A 189 18.74 -20.71 19.77
CA VAL A 189 17.52 -19.89 19.65
C VAL A 189 16.87 -19.64 21.02
N PRO A 190 16.50 -18.38 21.35
CA PRO A 190 15.98 -18.04 22.67
C PRO A 190 14.75 -18.86 23.06
N ASN A 191 13.89 -19.15 22.08
CA ASN A 191 12.72 -20.01 22.27
C ASN A 191 13.12 -21.48 22.31
N LYS A 192 13.27 -22.02 23.53
CA LYS A 192 13.69 -23.41 23.77
C LYS A 192 12.84 -24.46 23.06
N LYS A 193 11.57 -24.18 22.74
CA LYS A 193 10.67 -25.11 22.06
C LYS A 193 11.03 -25.30 20.58
N LEU A 194 11.75 -24.35 19.99
CA LEU A 194 12.12 -24.38 18.56
C LEU A 194 13.45 -25.10 18.32
N ARG A 195 14.28 -25.29 19.35
CA ARG A 195 15.63 -25.83 19.21
C ARG A 195 15.64 -27.19 18.51
N GLY A 196 16.40 -27.30 17.42
CA GLY A 196 16.51 -28.52 16.62
C GLY A 196 15.25 -28.90 15.84
N THR A 197 14.22 -28.05 15.85
CA THR A 197 13.03 -28.21 15.00
C THR A 197 13.27 -27.58 13.63
N GLN A 198 12.51 -28.04 12.63
CA GLN A 198 12.53 -27.47 11.29
C GLN A 198 11.48 -26.36 11.17
N TYR A 199 11.91 -25.22 10.65
CA TYR A 199 11.06 -24.17 10.12
C TYR A 199 10.73 -24.45 8.66
N THR A 200 9.46 -24.31 8.29
CA THR A 200 9.01 -24.40 6.90
C THR A 200 7.97 -23.32 6.64
N THR A 201 8.01 -22.68 5.47
CA THR A 201 6.94 -21.81 5.01
C THR A 201 6.80 -21.91 3.49
N TRP A 202 5.60 -21.64 2.99
CA TRP A 202 5.33 -21.54 1.57
C TRP A 202 4.71 -20.17 1.27
N TRP A 203 5.10 -19.56 0.15
CA TRP A 203 4.58 -18.27 -0.29
C TRP A 203 4.27 -18.30 -1.79
N PRO A 204 3.07 -17.84 -2.21
CA PRO A 204 2.71 -17.76 -3.61
C PRO A 204 3.58 -16.71 -4.32
N TYR A 205 3.80 -16.89 -5.62
CA TYR A 205 4.38 -15.82 -6.43
C TYR A 205 3.45 -14.61 -6.52
N PRO A 206 4.01 -13.41 -6.72
CA PRO A 206 3.21 -12.24 -6.99
C PRO A 206 2.52 -12.41 -8.34
N GLU A 207 1.37 -11.76 -8.52
CA GLU A 207 0.67 -11.75 -9.82
C GLU A 207 1.51 -11.11 -10.91
N LYS A 208 2.39 -10.17 -10.53
CA LYS A 208 3.31 -9.46 -11.42
C LYS A 208 4.71 -9.42 -10.80
N TRP A 209 5.71 -9.71 -11.62
CA TRP A 209 7.11 -9.56 -11.24
C TRP A 209 7.53 -8.09 -11.24
N GLY A 210 8.46 -7.74 -10.34
CA GLY A 210 9.10 -6.44 -10.31
C GLY A 210 10.26 -6.34 -11.30
N LYS A 211 11.07 -5.29 -11.12
CA LYS A 211 12.28 -5.05 -11.92
C LYS A 211 13.57 -5.49 -11.22
N GLY A 212 13.50 -6.05 -10.00
CA GLY A 212 14.68 -6.38 -9.21
C GLY A 212 15.37 -5.11 -8.68
N ALA A 213 16.70 -5.03 -8.83
CA ALA A 213 17.47 -3.82 -8.53
C ALA A 213 17.58 -2.94 -9.78
N TRP A 214 17.24 -1.66 -9.67
CA TRP A 214 17.14 -0.77 -10.83
C TRP A 214 17.17 0.71 -10.46
N VAL A 215 17.41 1.57 -11.45
CA VAL A 215 17.45 3.04 -11.31
C VAL A 215 16.30 3.64 -12.10
N ALA A 216 15.60 4.62 -11.53
CA ALA A 216 14.53 5.32 -12.21
C ALA A 216 15.09 6.24 -13.31
N GLU A 217 14.71 6.02 -14.57
CA GLU A 217 15.12 6.84 -15.70
C GLU A 217 14.04 7.86 -16.10
N THR A 218 12.79 7.54 -15.76
CA THR A 218 11.59 8.32 -16.09
C THR A 218 10.78 8.68 -14.84
N GLU A 219 9.76 9.52 -15.03
CA GLU A 219 8.83 9.82 -13.94
C GLU A 219 7.94 8.60 -13.61
N GLU A 220 7.53 7.86 -14.62
CA GLU A 220 6.77 6.62 -14.50
C GLU A 220 7.56 5.56 -13.72
N ASP A 221 8.88 5.55 -13.87
CA ASP A 221 9.75 4.72 -13.04
C ASP A 221 9.72 5.12 -11.56
N ALA A 222 9.84 6.42 -11.26
CA ALA A 222 9.74 6.90 -9.89
C ALA A 222 8.36 6.60 -9.28
N LYS A 223 7.29 6.70 -10.07
CA LYS A 223 5.95 6.28 -9.68
C LYS A 223 5.89 4.78 -9.38
N GLN A 224 6.49 3.94 -10.22
CA GLN A 224 6.51 2.49 -9.97
C GLN A 224 7.28 2.14 -8.69
N MET A 225 8.40 2.82 -8.39
CA MET A 225 9.11 2.62 -7.11
C MET A 225 8.25 2.99 -5.89
N ALA A 226 7.44 4.05 -6.00
CA ALA A 226 6.48 4.42 -4.97
C ALA A 226 5.39 3.35 -4.76
N ILE A 227 4.90 2.75 -5.85
CA ILE A 227 3.96 1.62 -5.80
C ILE A 227 4.60 0.42 -5.10
N ASP A 228 5.77 -0.01 -5.57
CA ASP A 228 6.51 -1.16 -5.03
C ASP A 228 6.81 -0.97 -3.53
N PHE A 229 7.19 0.24 -3.13
CA PHE A 229 7.40 0.59 -1.73
C PHE A 229 6.10 0.47 -0.91
N ALA A 230 5.00 1.05 -1.40
CA ALA A 230 3.73 1.06 -0.69
C ALA A 230 3.18 -0.37 -0.50
N ASP A 231 3.26 -1.23 -1.51
CA ASP A 231 2.82 -2.62 -1.43
C ASP A 231 3.66 -3.44 -0.44
N SER A 232 4.98 -3.19 -0.40
CA SER A 232 5.91 -3.88 0.50
C SER A 232 5.73 -3.52 1.98
N VAL A 233 5.31 -2.29 2.26
CA VAL A 233 5.17 -1.78 3.64
C VAL A 233 3.73 -1.73 4.15
N SER A 234 2.75 -2.11 3.33
CA SER A 234 1.33 -2.16 3.73
C SER A 234 1.03 -3.27 4.74
#